data_AF-A0A0N5CD91-F1
#
_entry.id   AF-A0A0N5CD91-F1
#
_cell.length_a   1.000
_cell.length_b   1.000
_cell.length_c   1.000
_cell.angle_alpha   90.00
_cell.angle_beta   90.00
_cell.angle_gamma   90.00
#
_symmetry.space_group_name_H-M   'P 1'
#
loop_
_entity.id
_entity.type
_entity.pdbx_description
1 polymer ?
#
loop_
_entity_poly.entity_id
_entity_poly.type
_entity_poly.pdbx_seq_one_letter_code
_entity_poly.pdbx_strand_id
1 'polypeptide(L)'
;MVPFVCSTAPRLICDKSYLKLWLYKKIEILNLLKKYNNNLITSQLTDHDYIIKDKYCRNVLESPLLMEDDLLDHTLNCVWIGNGEYPKCLPMSENTTRISQKDSITVYEPDIWKKKYINFLKIFGCDMKKYNIYADDIKEVYVCKEYCVASGFGPFYQLILLFTIILNVIDYNFLS
;
A
#
# COMPACT_ATOMS: atom_id res chain seq x y z
N MET A 1 15.07 -6.06 7.89
CA MET A 1 13.80 -5.34 8.14
C MET A 1 14.00 -3.94 7.61
N VAL A 2 13.20 -3.45 6.66
CA VAL A 2 13.33 -2.07 6.17
C VAL A 2 12.68 -1.17 7.23
N PRO A 3 13.38 -0.15 7.76
CA PRO A 3 12.75 0.75 8.71
C PRO A 3 11.62 1.54 8.02
N PHE A 4 10.50 1.71 8.70
CA PHE A 4 9.39 2.56 8.29
C PHE A 4 9.04 3.52 9.40
N VAL A 5 8.87 4.79 9.03
CA VAL A 5 8.73 5.88 9.97
C VAL A 5 7.68 6.84 9.43
N CYS A 6 6.72 7.25 10.27
CA CYS A 6 5.96 8.47 10.02
C CYS A 6 6.91 9.66 10.29
N SER A 7 7.24 10.45 9.27
CA SER A 7 8.35 11.42 9.36
C SER A 7 7.90 12.77 8.86
N THR A 8 8.07 13.85 9.64
CA THR A 8 7.78 15.30 9.39
C THR A 8 8.26 15.90 8.06
N ALA A 9 9.10 15.19 7.30
CA ALA A 9 9.60 15.59 5.99
C ALA A 9 8.87 14.86 4.83
N PRO A 10 8.71 15.49 3.65
CA PRO A 10 7.87 14.95 2.58
C PRO A 10 8.49 13.70 1.93
N ARG A 11 7.68 12.63 1.80
CA ARG A 11 7.94 11.50 0.87
C ARG A 11 6.68 10.92 0.23
N LEU A 12 5.56 10.90 0.94
CA LEU A 12 4.23 10.65 0.39
C LEU A 12 3.21 11.39 1.27
N ILE A 13 2.54 12.40 0.71
CA ILE A 13 1.50 13.18 1.39
C ILE A 13 0.15 12.71 0.86
N CYS A 14 -0.73 12.27 1.75
CA CYS A 14 -2.06 11.84 1.35
C CYS A 14 -2.98 13.04 1.18
N ASP A 15 -3.50 13.19 -0.04
CA ASP A 15 -4.46 14.23 -0.41
C ASP A 15 -5.71 13.64 -1.08
N LYS A 16 -6.70 14.49 -1.36
CA LYS A 16 -7.98 14.08 -1.97
C LYS A 16 -7.84 13.42 -3.35
N SER A 17 -6.74 13.60 -4.08
CA SER A 17 -6.52 12.93 -5.36
C SER A 17 -6.39 11.41 -5.20
N TYR A 18 -5.80 10.95 -4.10
CA TYR A 18 -5.70 9.53 -3.78
C TYR A 18 -7.06 8.91 -3.46
N LEU A 19 -7.97 9.67 -2.82
CA LEU A 19 -9.35 9.22 -2.61
C LEU A 19 -10.07 8.99 -3.94
N LYS A 20 -9.90 9.92 -4.90
CA LYS A 20 -10.47 9.78 -6.25
C LYS A 20 -9.92 8.55 -6.98
N LEU A 21 -8.60 8.30 -6.87
CA LEU A 21 -7.97 7.12 -7.44
C LEU A 21 -8.48 5.82 -6.80
N TRP A 22 -8.62 5.80 -5.47
CA TRP A 22 -9.18 4.66 -4.74
C TRP A 22 -10.63 4.37 -5.19
N LEU A 23 -11.46 5.41 -5.33
CA LEU A 23 -12.83 5.27 -5.82
C LEU A 23 -12.92 4.68 -7.22
N TYR A 24 -12.03 5.13 -8.12
CA TYR A 24 -11.95 4.56 -9.45
C TYR A 24 -11.66 3.06 -9.41
N LYS A 25 -10.68 2.63 -8.59
CA LYS A 25 -10.35 1.21 -8.39
C LYS A 25 -11.52 0.43 -7.80
N LYS A 26 -12.23 0.99 -6.82
CA LYS A 26 -13.41 0.35 -6.21
C LYS A 26 -14.52 0.13 -7.24
N ILE A 27 -14.83 1.15 -8.07
CA ILE A 27 -15.80 1.03 -9.16
C ILE A 27 -15.37 -0.03 -10.20
N GLU A 28 -14.08 -0.07 -10.56
CA GLU A 28 -13.54 -1.05 -11.51
C GLU A 28 -13.75 -2.49 -11.02
N ILE A 29 -13.45 -2.76 -9.74
CA ILE A 29 -13.67 -4.06 -9.11
C ILE A 29 -15.15 -4.43 -9.05
N LEU A 30 -16.02 -3.49 -8.64
CA LEU A 30 -17.46 -3.74 -8.54
C LEU A 30 -18.07 -4.04 -9.92
N ASN A 31 -17.63 -3.33 -10.96
CA ASN A 31 -18.04 -3.59 -12.34
C ASN A 31 -17.58 -4.97 -12.82
N LEU A 32 -16.33 -5.36 -12.51
CA LEU A 32 -15.83 -6.69 -12.82
C LEU A 32 -16.64 -7.76 -12.10
N LEU A 33 -16.88 -7.63 -10.80
CA LEU A 33 -17.74 -8.56 -10.04
C LEU A 33 -19.13 -8.69 -10.66
N LYS A 34 -19.75 -7.57 -11.05
CA LYS A 34 -21.05 -7.57 -11.72
C LYS A 34 -20.99 -8.35 -13.04
N LYS A 35 -19.92 -8.17 -13.83
CA LYS A 35 -19.69 -8.98 -15.04
C LYS A 35 -19.56 -10.46 -14.68
N TYR A 36 -18.70 -10.83 -13.71
CA TYR A 36 -18.53 -12.22 -13.26
C TYR A 36 -19.85 -12.88 -12.85
N ASN A 37 -20.66 -12.19 -12.06
CA ASN A 37 -21.96 -12.69 -11.61
C ASN A 37 -22.96 -12.82 -12.77
N ASN A 38 -22.95 -11.87 -13.72
CA ASN A 38 -23.83 -11.90 -14.90
C ASN A 38 -23.37 -12.91 -15.97
N ASN A 39 -22.09 -13.33 -15.96
CA ASN A 39 -21.53 -14.32 -16.89
C ASN A 39 -22.07 -15.74 -16.67
N LEU A 40 -22.92 -15.96 -15.66
CA LEU A 40 -23.77 -17.16 -15.60
C LEU A 40 -24.82 -17.19 -16.72
N ILE A 41 -25.05 -16.09 -17.46
CA ILE A 41 -26.14 -15.99 -18.44
C ILE A 41 -25.66 -15.68 -19.88
N THR A 42 -24.69 -14.78 -20.15
CA THR A 42 -24.39 -14.43 -21.57
C THR A 42 -23.01 -13.84 -21.95
N SER A 43 -22.17 -13.31 -21.05
CA SER A 43 -20.90 -12.68 -21.46
C SER A 43 -19.66 -13.50 -21.11
N GLN A 44 -18.72 -13.63 -22.04
CA GLN A 44 -17.36 -14.10 -21.76
C GLN A 44 -16.51 -12.88 -21.35
N LEU A 45 -15.66 -13.05 -20.34
CA LEU A 45 -14.70 -12.00 -19.93
C LEU A 45 -13.71 -11.75 -21.05
N THR A 46 -13.33 -10.49 -21.23
CA THR A 46 -12.26 -10.12 -22.17
C THR A 46 -10.89 -10.40 -21.55
N ASP A 47 -9.86 -10.51 -22.40
CA ASP A 47 -8.46 -10.61 -21.92
C ASP A 47 -8.10 -9.44 -20.99
N HIS A 48 -8.63 -8.24 -21.27
CA HIS A 48 -8.45 -7.07 -20.42
C HIS A 48 -9.06 -7.24 -19.03
N ASP A 49 -10.25 -7.84 -18.92
CA ASP A 49 -10.89 -8.13 -17.63
C ASP A 49 -10.04 -9.12 -16.80
N TYR A 50 -9.38 -10.08 -17.45
CA TYR A 50 -8.45 -11.00 -16.78
C TYR A 50 -7.17 -10.31 -16.32
N ILE A 51 -6.62 -9.39 -17.12
CA ILE A 51 -5.44 -8.59 -16.72
C ILE A 51 -5.76 -7.73 -15.49
N ILE A 52 -6.92 -7.07 -15.49
CA ILE A 52 -7.34 -6.28 -14.32
C ILE A 52 -7.54 -7.19 -13.11
N LYS A 53 -8.14 -8.37 -13.29
CA LYS A 53 -8.30 -9.33 -12.20
C LYS A 53 -6.95 -9.77 -11.63
N ASP A 54 -6.00 -10.18 -12.47
CA ASP A 54 -4.65 -10.58 -12.06
C ASP A 54 -3.96 -9.46 -11.26
N LYS A 55 -4.06 -8.21 -11.73
CA LYS A 55 -3.55 -7.01 -11.04
C LYS A 55 -4.09 -6.88 -9.61
N TYR A 56 -5.40 -7.03 -9.41
CA TYR A 56 -5.98 -6.92 -8.06
C TYR A 56 -5.73 -8.15 -7.20
N CYS A 57 -5.72 -9.35 -7.77
CA CYS A 57 -5.38 -10.56 -7.04
C CYS A 57 -3.93 -10.52 -6.49
N ARG A 58 -2.98 -9.87 -7.17
CA ARG A 58 -1.60 -9.69 -6.66
C ARG A 58 -1.44 -8.57 -5.63
N ASN A 59 -2.36 -7.62 -5.58
CA ASN A 59 -2.20 -6.42 -4.77
C ASN A 59 -2.65 -6.67 -3.32
N VAL A 60 -1.72 -7.12 -2.49
CA VAL A 60 -1.93 -7.46 -1.08
C VAL A 60 -2.31 -6.26 -0.19
N LEU A 61 -1.97 -5.04 -0.62
CA LEU A 61 -2.13 -3.83 0.20
C LEU A 61 -3.48 -3.15 -0.04
N GLU A 62 -3.87 -2.91 -1.30
CA GLU A 62 -5.06 -2.11 -1.59
C GLU A 62 -6.32 -2.97 -1.72
N SER A 63 -6.20 -4.14 -2.36
CA SER A 63 -7.34 -4.99 -2.69
C SER A 63 -8.22 -5.37 -1.50
N PRO A 64 -7.68 -5.72 -0.31
CA PRO A 64 -8.51 -6.07 0.84
C PRO A 64 -9.51 -4.99 1.23
N LEU A 65 -9.17 -3.72 1.01
CA LEU A 65 -10.01 -2.57 1.37
C LEU A 65 -11.01 -2.18 0.30
N LEU A 66 -10.77 -2.56 -0.97
CA LEU A 66 -11.65 -2.17 -2.08
C LEU A 66 -13.04 -2.81 -1.99
N MET A 67 -13.17 -3.89 -1.21
CA MET A 67 -14.44 -4.57 -0.92
C MET A 67 -15.05 -4.19 0.43
N GLU A 68 -14.41 -3.30 1.20
CA GLU A 68 -14.99 -2.83 2.46
C GLU A 68 -16.01 -1.72 2.15
N ASP A 69 -17.25 -1.94 2.57
CA ASP A 69 -18.31 -0.95 2.53
C ASP A 69 -18.04 0.05 3.67
N ASP A 70 -18.21 1.35 3.39
CA ASP A 70 -18.08 2.46 4.37
C ASP A 70 -16.72 3.12 4.58
N LEU A 71 -15.75 2.95 3.68
CA LEU A 71 -14.47 3.69 3.75
C LEU A 71 -14.47 5.11 3.13
N LEU A 72 -15.61 5.62 2.68
CA LEU A 72 -15.70 6.93 2.00
C LEU A 72 -15.51 8.13 2.93
N ASP A 73 -16.06 8.07 4.13
CA ASP A 73 -15.97 9.14 5.14
C ASP A 73 -14.69 9.04 5.99
N HIS A 74 -13.85 8.05 5.70
CA HIS A 74 -12.66 7.76 6.45
C HIS A 74 -11.48 8.64 6.02
N THR A 75 -10.62 8.96 6.98
CA THR A 75 -9.36 9.65 6.73
C THR A 75 -8.45 8.80 5.84
N LEU A 76 -7.81 9.44 4.85
CA LEU A 76 -6.74 8.82 4.10
C LEU A 76 -5.50 8.71 4.99
N ASN A 77 -4.96 7.51 5.08
CA ASN A 77 -3.74 7.23 5.80
C ASN A 77 -2.67 6.74 4.83
N CYS A 78 -1.39 6.99 5.14
CA CYS A 78 -0.32 6.28 4.46
C CYS A 78 -0.18 4.87 5.05
N VAL A 79 -0.06 3.87 4.17
CA VAL A 79 -0.04 2.45 4.52
C VAL A 79 1.12 1.74 3.85
N TRP A 80 1.78 0.82 4.55
CA TRP A 80 2.91 0.06 4.03
C TRP A 80 2.99 -1.35 4.63
N ILE A 81 3.41 -2.36 3.84
CA ILE A 81 3.34 -3.79 4.22
C ILE A 81 4.70 -4.45 4.52
N GLY A 82 5.77 -3.66 4.66
CA GLY A 82 7.06 -4.18 5.13
C GLY A 82 7.88 -5.00 4.12
N ASN A 83 7.35 -5.24 2.91
CA ASN A 83 7.93 -6.14 1.90
C ASN A 83 8.77 -5.43 0.82
N GLY A 84 9.07 -4.14 1.00
CA GLY A 84 9.84 -3.36 0.02
C GLY A 84 9.00 -2.68 -1.07
N GLU A 85 7.67 -2.87 -1.09
CA GLU A 85 6.78 -2.06 -1.92
C GLU A 85 6.73 -0.60 -1.44
N TYR A 86 6.33 0.31 -2.34
CA TYR A 86 6.12 1.70 -1.97
C TYR A 86 4.89 1.86 -1.08
N PRO A 87 4.93 2.77 -0.09
CA PRO A 87 3.75 3.12 0.68
C PRO A 87 2.64 3.67 -0.22
N LYS A 88 1.39 3.51 0.22
CA LYS A 88 0.21 3.98 -0.51
C LYS A 88 -0.75 4.73 0.41
N CYS A 89 -1.47 5.70 -0.16
CA CYS A 89 -2.54 6.39 0.55
C CYS A 89 -3.86 5.62 0.38
N LEU A 90 -4.45 5.20 1.50
CA LEU A 90 -5.67 4.41 1.51
C LEU A 90 -6.62 4.89 2.62
N PRO A 91 -7.93 4.86 2.40
CA PRO A 91 -8.88 5.12 3.48
C PRO A 91 -8.83 3.96 4.49
N MET A 92 -8.77 4.28 5.77
CA MET A 92 -8.66 3.29 6.85
C MET A 92 -9.61 3.63 8.00
N SER A 93 -10.16 2.59 8.61
CA SER A 93 -10.87 2.74 9.88
C SER A 93 -9.91 2.91 11.04
N GLU A 94 -10.11 3.98 11.83
CA GLU A 94 -9.34 4.23 13.06
C GLU A 94 -9.72 3.26 14.18
N ASN A 95 -10.82 2.51 14.05
CA ASN A 95 -11.29 1.56 15.05
C ASN A 95 -10.59 0.20 14.90
N THR A 96 -9.40 0.07 15.46
CA THR A 96 -8.90 -1.26 15.86
C THR A 96 -8.49 -1.26 17.33
N THR A 97 -9.08 -2.17 18.08
CA THR A 97 -8.97 -2.32 19.54
C THR A 97 -7.76 -3.18 19.97
N ARG A 98 -6.73 -3.28 19.12
CA ARG A 98 -5.47 -4.00 19.41
C ARG A 98 -4.26 -3.21 18.89
N ILE A 99 -4.25 -1.92 19.17
CA ILE A 99 -3.18 -1.03 18.73
C ILE A 99 -2.22 -0.83 19.90
N SER A 100 -0.98 -1.30 19.78
CA SER A 100 0.11 -0.68 20.54
C SER A 100 0.34 0.69 19.91
N GLN A 101 -0.27 1.73 20.45
CA GLN A 101 -0.05 3.11 20.01
C GLN A 101 1.35 3.49 20.48
N LYS A 102 2.34 3.29 19.61
CA LYS A 102 3.66 3.85 19.79
C LYS A 102 3.79 4.96 18.76
N ASP A 103 3.74 6.20 19.23
CA ASP A 103 4.17 7.39 18.49
C ASP A 103 3.66 7.49 17.04
N SER A 104 2.37 7.79 16.86
CA SER A 104 1.73 8.12 15.57
C SER A 104 1.63 7.01 14.51
N ILE A 105 2.11 5.79 14.81
CA ILE A 105 2.02 4.62 13.93
C ILE A 105 1.00 3.63 14.50
N THR A 106 0.05 3.22 13.67
CA THR A 106 -0.80 2.05 13.94
C THR A 106 -0.23 0.85 13.19
N VAL A 107 -0.01 -0.27 13.90
CA VAL A 107 0.50 -1.52 13.31
C VAL A 107 -0.61 -2.58 13.34
N TYR A 108 -0.92 -3.13 12.18
CA TYR A 108 -1.79 -4.30 12.03
C TYR A 108 -0.95 -5.56 12.02
N GLU A 109 -1.32 -6.50 12.89
CA GLU A 109 -0.72 -7.83 12.92
C GLU A 109 -0.90 -8.56 11.56
N PRO A 110 0.09 -9.37 11.15
CA PRO A 110 0.05 -10.11 9.90
C PRO A 110 -1.25 -10.90 9.73
N ASP A 111 -1.67 -11.63 10.76
CA ASP A 111 -2.82 -12.54 10.68
C ASP A 111 -4.12 -11.81 10.36
N ILE A 112 -4.29 -10.59 10.88
CA ILE A 112 -5.47 -9.76 10.60
C ILE A 112 -5.49 -9.37 9.12
N TRP A 113 -4.36 -8.89 8.60
CA TRP A 113 -4.28 -8.43 7.22
C TRP A 113 -4.35 -9.59 6.22
N LYS A 114 -3.67 -10.71 6.51
CA LYS A 114 -3.75 -11.97 5.76
C LYS A 114 -5.19 -12.44 5.65
N LYS A 115 -5.95 -12.40 6.75
CA LYS A 115 -7.37 -12.79 6.74
C LYS A 115 -8.19 -11.89 5.82
N LYS A 116 -7.99 -10.57 5.85
CA LYS A 116 -8.67 -9.63 4.93
C LYS A 116 -8.31 -9.93 3.46
N TYR A 117 -7.03 -10.14 3.16
CA TYR A 117 -6.58 -10.48 1.80
C TYR A 117 -7.13 -11.82 1.29
N ILE A 118 -7.08 -12.87 2.11
CA ILE A 118 -7.67 -14.18 1.75
C ILE A 118 -9.18 -14.05 1.52
N ASN A 119 -9.88 -13.25 2.33
CA ASN A 119 -11.31 -12.99 2.12
C ASN A 119 -11.57 -12.30 0.78
N PHE A 120 -10.77 -11.27 0.45
CA PHE A 120 -10.83 -10.62 -0.85
C PHE A 120 -10.63 -11.61 -2.00
N LEU A 121 -9.59 -12.46 -1.94
CA LEU A 121 -9.31 -13.43 -3.00
C LEU A 121 -10.50 -14.37 -3.24
N LYS A 122 -11.17 -14.80 -2.17
CA LYS A 122 -12.36 -15.65 -2.26
C LYS A 122 -13.54 -14.93 -2.91
N ILE A 123 -13.87 -13.72 -2.43
CA ILE A 123 -15.01 -12.94 -2.94
C ILE A 123 -14.80 -12.53 -4.39
N PHE A 124 -13.58 -12.13 -4.74
CA PHE A 124 -13.23 -11.72 -6.10
C PHE A 124 -12.99 -12.90 -7.06
N GLY A 125 -13.02 -14.13 -6.54
CA GLY A 125 -12.86 -15.36 -7.32
C GLY A 125 -11.45 -15.54 -7.90
N CYS A 126 -10.42 -15.10 -7.19
CA CYS A 126 -9.03 -15.32 -7.57
C CYS A 126 -8.63 -16.80 -7.44
N ASP A 127 -7.65 -17.25 -8.23
CA ASP A 127 -7.07 -18.59 -8.07
C ASP A 127 -6.26 -18.67 -6.77
N MET A 128 -6.85 -19.27 -5.75
CA MET A 128 -6.23 -19.41 -4.43
C MET A 128 -4.88 -20.14 -4.50
N LYS A 129 -4.68 -21.11 -5.40
CA LYS A 129 -3.41 -21.83 -5.49
C LYS A 129 -2.28 -20.92 -5.97
N LYS A 130 -2.60 -19.98 -6.86
CA LYS A 130 -1.65 -19.03 -7.42
C LYS A 130 -1.33 -17.89 -6.46
N TYR A 131 -2.34 -17.32 -5.79
CA TYR A 131 -2.17 -16.06 -5.06
C TYR A 131 -1.97 -16.20 -3.55
N ASN A 132 -2.21 -17.36 -2.95
CA ASN A 132 -2.02 -17.54 -1.51
C ASN A 132 -0.56 -17.30 -1.06
N ILE A 133 0.41 -17.51 -1.96
CA ILE A 133 1.83 -17.22 -1.68
C ILE A 133 2.08 -15.75 -1.31
N TYR A 134 1.32 -14.81 -1.89
CA TYR A 134 1.45 -13.39 -1.57
C TYR A 134 0.95 -13.07 -0.15
N ALA A 135 0.10 -13.93 0.43
CA ALA A 135 -0.30 -13.77 1.82
C ALA A 135 0.87 -14.01 2.78
N ASP A 136 1.84 -14.85 2.41
CA ASP A 136 3.00 -15.13 3.24
C ASP A 136 4.02 -13.98 3.26
N ASP A 137 4.03 -13.15 2.21
CA ASP A 137 4.85 -11.94 2.13
C ASP A 137 4.35 -10.82 3.07
N ILE A 138 3.14 -10.95 3.60
CA ILE A 138 2.54 -9.98 4.53
C ILE A 138 3.15 -10.19 5.91
N LYS A 139 4.06 -9.28 6.29
CA LYS A 139 4.70 -9.27 7.61
C LYS A 139 3.94 -8.41 8.60
N GLU A 140 3.92 -7.11 8.40
CA GLU A 140 3.22 -6.15 9.27
C GLU A 140 2.69 -5.04 8.37
N VAL A 141 1.50 -4.53 8.68
CA VAL A 141 0.95 -3.37 7.97
C VAL A 141 1.00 -2.15 8.87
N TYR A 142 1.81 -1.18 8.47
CA TYR A 142 2.04 0.07 9.18
C TYR A 142 1.15 1.15 8.58
N VAL A 143 0.52 1.95 9.44
CA VAL A 143 -0.41 3.01 9.08
C VAL A 143 -0.01 4.32 9.76
N CYS A 144 0.21 5.36 8.96
CA CYS A 144 0.50 6.72 9.39
C CYS A 144 -0.68 7.64 9.06
N LYS A 145 -1.03 8.55 9.99
CA LYS A 145 -2.18 9.46 9.82
C LYS A 145 -2.07 10.39 8.62
N GLU A 146 -0.88 10.94 8.35
CA GLU A 146 -0.76 12.02 7.37
C GLU A 146 0.28 11.73 6.27
N TYR A 147 1.41 11.10 6.60
CA TYR A 147 2.52 10.87 5.66
C TYR A 147 3.56 9.89 6.21
N CYS A 148 4.37 9.33 5.32
CA CYS A 148 5.31 8.27 5.65
C CYS A 148 6.55 8.32 4.76
N VAL A 149 7.64 7.73 5.28
CA VAL A 149 8.89 7.58 4.58
C VAL A 149 9.26 6.09 4.58
N ALA A 150 9.35 5.47 3.40
CA ALA A 150 10.02 4.19 3.25
C ALA A 150 11.53 4.43 3.42
N SER A 151 12.08 4.21 4.62
CA SER A 151 13.53 4.33 4.87
C SER A 151 14.29 3.10 4.33
N GLY A 152 14.24 2.90 3.02
CA GLY A 152 15.12 1.98 2.29
C GLY A 152 16.50 2.56 1.97
N PHE A 153 16.69 3.87 2.21
CA PHE A 153 17.97 4.54 2.15
C PHE A 153 18.20 5.25 3.48
N GLY A 154 18.86 4.57 4.42
CA GLY A 154 19.68 5.25 5.44
C GLY A 154 20.75 6.10 4.76
N PRO A 155 21.54 6.87 5.51
CA PRO A 155 22.02 8.27 5.31
C PRO A 155 22.57 8.65 3.93
N PHE A 156 22.03 8.18 2.81
CA PHE A 156 22.65 8.32 1.49
C PHE A 156 22.64 9.77 1.05
N TYR A 157 21.57 10.51 1.37
CA TYR A 157 21.55 11.96 1.19
C TYR A 157 22.53 12.69 2.11
N GLN A 158 22.71 12.23 3.35
CA GLN A 158 23.71 12.79 4.27
C GLN A 158 25.14 12.44 3.81
N LEU A 159 25.36 11.26 3.24
CA LEU A 159 26.62 10.78 2.66
C LEU A 159 26.93 11.51 1.36
N ILE A 160 25.93 11.74 0.49
CA ILE A 160 26.08 12.59 -0.69
C ILE A 160 26.47 14.00 -0.24
N LEU A 161 25.75 14.60 0.70
CA LEU A 161 26.10 15.92 1.25
C LEU A 161 27.52 15.95 1.83
N LEU A 162 27.90 14.94 2.62
CA LEU A 162 29.24 14.81 3.19
C LEU A 162 30.29 14.70 2.07
N PHE A 163 30.02 13.91 1.05
CA PHE A 163 30.90 13.71 -0.09
C PHE A 163 31.08 14.99 -0.91
N THR A 164 29.99 15.73 -1.16
CA THR A 164 30.05 17.04 -1.84
C THR A 164 30.83 18.07 -1.03
N ILE A 165 30.70 18.06 0.30
CA ILE A 165 31.48 18.94 1.19
C ILE A 165 32.96 18.56 1.15
N ILE A 166 33.29 17.28 1.23
CA ILE A 166 34.68 16.78 1.16
C ILE A 166 35.33 17.20 -0.16
N LEU A 167 34.64 17.02 -1.30
CA LEU A 167 35.16 17.42 -2.62
C LEU A 167 35.41 18.93 -2.69
N ASN A 168 34.48 19.76 -2.19
CA ASN A 168 34.67 21.22 -2.18
C ASN A 168 35.86 21.65 -1.30
N VAL A 169 36.10 20.99 -0.16
CA VAL A 169 37.25 21.27 0.70
C VAL A 169 38.56 20.85 0.04
N ILE A 170 38.58 19.74 -0.70
CA ILE A 170 39.76 19.30 -1.46
C ILE A 170 40.06 20.29 -2.60
N ASP A 171 39.05 20.69 -3.38
CA ASP A 171 39.22 21.67 -4.46
C ASP A 171 39.71 23.03 -3.93
N TYR A 172 39.18 23.49 -2.78
CA TYR A 172 39.64 24.74 -2.15
C TYR A 172 41.10 24.70 -1.71
N ASN A 173 41.59 23.55 -1.20
CA ASN A 173 42.98 23.40 -0.75
C ASN A 173 43.97 23.15 -1.90
N PHE A 174 43.52 22.76 -3.10
CA PHE A 174 44.38 22.57 -4.27
C PHE A 174 44.51 23.82 -5.16
N LEU A 175 43.62 24.81 -5.00
CA LEU A 175 43.61 26.08 -5.73
C LEU A 175 44.08 27.29 -4.88
N SER A 176 44.45 27.06 -3.62
CA SER A 176 45.14 28.01 -2.73
C SER A 176 46.64 27.75 -2.71
#